data_AF-A0A7S0ZXF0-F1
#
_entry.id   AF-A0A7S0ZXF0-F1
#
_cell.length_a   1.000
_cell.length_b   1.000
_cell.length_c   1.000
_cell.angle_alpha   90.00
_cell.angle_beta   90.00
_cell.angle_gamma   90.00
#
_symmetry.space_group_name_H-M   'P 1'
#
loop_
_entity.id
_entity.type
_entity.pdbx_description
1 polymer ?
#
loop_
_entity_poly.entity_id
_entity_poly.type
_entity_poly.pdbx_seq_one_letter_code
_entity_poly.pdbx_strand_id
1 'polypeptide(L)'
;MPEFAASLAFMNQHRGHYPSAMKHVRLAIPRFDEEETSEWIESLDAVLAQWGPSRTRFLMTELINDATAKGVPISPPIITPMCNSIPTSMEPAYPGDLTIELKISNLIRWNAAVMVSDGNRRAPGVGGHIGTFASVCDMVEVGNNHFFRGRGYGGGMGDQLYIQGHASPGIYARAYLEGRLSLDQILNFRQESGGNGLSSYPHPRLMPEFWENPTVSMGIGPLQAAYQARFFRYLHLRGLADTSSSRVWCFIGDGESDEPETVDAIAVAGRERLNNLIFIVNCNYQRLDGPVRGNSKVVQEFEGMYRGAGFDCIKLVWGDAWNELIDADHDGQLIEALERTPDGDEQRWAAKQDGALLRKELFEANGLLDRVAHLSDAELISAYMLPGGHDHKKIFAAFTQAEKNADTGGRPTVILAKTLKGFSMATFQGRNTVHQQKSMKVDEMLTFRDVLDLPLTDEQIKNPKGGEFFRKPAEDSPEVQYMLARRKELGGFLSRKPAQTS
;
A
#
# COMPACT_ATOMS: atom_id res chain seq x y z
N MET A 1 32.96 30.12 15.18
CA MET A 1 32.91 28.79 14.54
C MET A 1 31.64 28.68 13.69
N PRO A 2 31.67 29.14 12.42
CA PRO A 2 30.49 29.11 11.55
C PRO A 2 30.25 27.73 10.88
N GLU A 3 31.29 26.92 10.70
CA GLU A 3 31.21 25.61 10.04
C GLU A 3 30.55 24.52 10.89
N PHE A 4 30.52 24.67 12.23
CA PHE A 4 29.87 23.73 13.14
C PHE A 4 28.34 23.89 13.20
N ALA A 5 27.80 25.03 12.72
CA ALA A 5 26.36 25.31 12.72
C ALA A 5 25.63 24.64 11.54
N ALA A 6 26.29 24.47 10.39
CA ALA A 6 25.73 23.77 9.24
C ALA A 6 25.58 22.26 9.50
N SER A 7 26.52 21.65 10.24
CA SER A 7 26.41 20.24 10.63
C SER A 7 25.29 20.02 11.64
N LEU A 8 25.02 20.96 12.55
CA LEU A 8 23.86 20.91 13.46
C LEU A 8 22.51 21.00 12.74
N ALA A 9 22.41 21.81 11.68
CA ALA A 9 21.22 21.89 10.83
C ALA A 9 21.02 20.64 9.95
N PHE A 10 22.11 19.96 9.57
CA PHE A 10 22.10 18.64 8.93
C PHE A 10 21.80 17.51 9.94
N MET A 11 22.25 17.64 11.20
CA MET A 11 22.08 16.63 12.24
C MET A 11 20.67 16.58 12.84
N ASN A 12 19.89 17.66 12.76
CA ASN A 12 18.46 17.65 13.08
C ASN A 12 17.59 17.00 11.97
N GLN A 13 18.18 16.62 10.83
CA GLN A 13 17.46 16.01 9.70
C GLN A 13 17.07 14.56 9.96
N HIS A 14 17.71 13.88 10.93
CA HIS A 14 17.52 12.46 11.23
C HIS A 14 16.64 12.13 12.45
N ARG A 15 15.83 13.07 12.98
CA ARG A 15 14.76 12.68 13.91
C ARG A 15 13.68 11.91 13.14
N GLY A 16 13.87 10.59 12.97
CA GLY A 16 12.74 9.71 12.71
C GLY A 16 11.73 9.92 13.83
N HIS A 17 10.45 10.07 13.48
CA HIS A 17 9.36 10.21 14.44
C HIS A 17 9.13 8.87 15.14
N TYR A 18 10.06 8.50 16.00
CA TYR A 18 9.75 7.68 17.14
C TYR A 18 9.02 8.60 18.13
N PRO A 19 7.73 8.36 18.45
CA PRO A 19 6.97 9.23 19.33
C PRO A 19 7.73 9.47 20.63
N SER A 20 7.74 10.71 21.13
CA SER A 20 8.37 11.11 22.40
C SER A 20 7.76 10.47 23.66
N ALA A 21 6.95 9.42 23.49
CA ALA A 21 6.31 8.62 24.53
C ALA A 21 6.50 7.13 24.20
N MET A 22 7.75 6.70 24.00
CA MET A 22 8.13 5.28 23.87
C MET A 22 8.43 4.60 25.21
N LYS A 23 8.05 5.17 26.36
CA LYS A 23 8.27 4.53 27.66
C LYS A 23 7.62 3.14 27.78
N HIS A 24 6.64 2.82 26.93
CA HIS A 24 5.90 1.55 26.95
C HIS A 24 5.73 0.90 25.57
N VAL A 25 6.36 1.43 24.52
CA VAL A 25 6.28 0.87 23.17
C VAL A 25 7.41 -0.13 23.00
N ARG A 26 7.08 -1.41 23.08
CA ARG A 26 8.02 -2.49 22.76
C ARG A 26 7.91 -2.75 21.26
N LEU A 27 8.91 -2.31 20.49
CA LEU A 27 9.10 -2.81 19.12
C LEU A 27 9.15 -4.34 19.22
N ALA A 28 8.43 -5.05 18.34
CA ALA A 28 8.47 -6.51 18.25
C ALA A 28 9.84 -6.94 17.70
N ILE A 29 10.86 -6.85 18.56
CA ILE A 29 12.23 -7.29 18.33
C ILE A 29 12.48 -8.45 19.29
N PRO A 30 13.06 -9.56 18.82
CA PRO A 30 13.48 -10.69 19.65
C PRO A 30 14.25 -10.27 20.90
N ARG A 31 13.94 -10.88 22.05
CA ARG A 31 14.64 -10.65 23.33
C ARG A 31 15.60 -11.82 23.60
N PHE A 32 16.85 -11.67 23.18
CA PHE A 32 17.94 -12.38 23.86
C PHE A 32 18.15 -11.70 25.22
N ASP A 33 18.03 -12.45 26.31
CA ASP A 33 18.22 -11.99 27.70
C ASP A 33 17.53 -10.66 28.06
N GLU A 34 16.34 -10.73 28.68
CA GLU A 34 15.57 -9.54 29.03
C GLU A 34 16.27 -8.63 30.03
N GLU A 35 17.07 -9.18 30.94
CA GLU A 35 17.75 -8.41 31.99
C GLU A 35 18.90 -7.62 31.37
N GLU A 36 19.79 -8.30 30.66
CA GLU A 36 20.93 -7.65 30.00
C GLU A 36 20.45 -6.59 28.99
N THR A 37 19.47 -6.94 28.14
CA THR A 37 18.92 -5.99 27.17
C THR A 37 18.30 -4.77 27.85
N SER A 38 17.62 -4.96 28.98
CA SER A 38 17.05 -3.84 29.74
C SER A 38 18.14 -2.96 30.34
N GLU A 39 19.23 -3.53 30.87
CA GLU A 39 20.36 -2.74 31.39
C GLU A 39 21.02 -1.86 30.32
N TRP A 40 21.19 -2.39 29.10
CA TRP A 40 21.72 -1.62 27.97
C TRP A 40 20.78 -0.47 27.57
N ILE A 41 19.47 -0.72 27.54
CA ILE A 41 18.47 0.30 27.24
C ILE A 41 18.44 1.36 28.35
N GLU A 42 18.42 0.95 29.62
CA GLU A 42 18.45 1.85 30.77
C GLU A 42 19.71 2.71 30.78
N SER A 43 20.86 2.13 30.40
CA SER A 43 22.11 2.87 30.23
C SER A 43 22.00 3.94 29.15
N LEU A 44 21.38 3.63 28.02
CA LEU A 44 21.14 4.59 26.94
C LEU A 44 20.17 5.69 27.35
N ASP A 45 19.09 5.33 28.04
CA ASP A 45 18.07 6.25 28.59
C ASP A 45 18.68 7.19 29.63
N ALA A 46 19.54 6.69 30.50
CA ALA A 46 20.29 7.49 31.46
C ALA A 46 21.19 8.51 30.76
N VAL A 47 21.90 8.11 29.70
CA VAL A 47 22.70 9.04 28.89
C VAL A 47 21.82 10.09 28.22
N LEU A 48 20.67 9.69 27.65
CA LEU A 48 19.73 10.62 27.02
C LEU A 48 19.18 11.63 28.02
N ALA A 49 18.79 11.18 29.21
CA ALA A 49 18.25 12.03 30.26
C ALA A 49 19.29 13.02 30.80
N GLN A 50 20.54 12.57 30.99
CA GLN A 50 21.59 13.39 31.61
C GLN A 50 22.34 14.28 30.62
N TRP A 51 22.65 13.78 29.41
CA TRP A 51 23.55 14.41 28.45
C TRP A 51 22.89 14.78 27.12
N GLY A 52 21.63 14.37 26.92
CA GLY A 52 20.81 14.77 25.78
C GLY A 52 21.12 14.03 24.46
N PRO A 53 20.30 14.27 23.41
CA PRO A 53 20.28 13.47 22.19
C PRO A 53 21.61 13.40 21.41
N SER A 54 22.42 14.47 21.47
CA SER A 54 23.70 14.51 20.74
C SER A 54 24.72 13.53 21.31
N ARG A 55 24.80 13.40 22.64
CA ARG A 55 25.73 12.46 23.29
C ARG A 55 25.26 11.01 23.11
N THR A 56 23.96 10.76 23.23
CA THR A 56 23.35 9.45 22.97
C THR A 56 23.64 8.98 21.55
N ARG A 57 23.46 9.85 20.54
CA ARG A 57 23.79 9.53 19.14
C ARG A 57 25.26 9.17 18.97
N PHE A 58 26.18 9.96 19.54
CA PHE A 58 27.62 9.68 19.46
C PHE A 58 27.94 8.27 19.98
N LEU A 59 27.42 7.89 21.15
CA LEU A 59 27.65 6.56 21.72
C LEU A 59 27.10 5.44 20.83
N MET A 60 25.90 5.61 20.28
CA MET A 60 25.35 4.63 19.34
C MET A 60 26.20 4.47 18.08
N THR A 61 26.73 5.57 17.54
CA THR A 61 27.64 5.51 16.38
C THR A 61 28.93 4.76 16.71
N GLU A 62 29.52 5.01 17.88
CA GLU A 62 30.73 4.29 18.32
C GLU A 62 30.48 2.79 18.51
N LEU A 63 29.33 2.40 19.09
CA LEU A 63 28.95 1.00 19.23
C LEU A 63 28.77 0.31 17.88
N ILE A 64 28.13 0.95 16.92
CA ILE A 64 27.97 0.43 15.55
C ILE A 64 29.34 0.28 14.86
N ASN A 65 30.22 1.28 14.99
CA ASN A 65 31.57 1.24 14.42
C ASN A 65 32.39 0.10 15.02
N ASP A 66 32.36 -0.07 16.34
CA ASP A 66 33.09 -1.12 17.05
C ASP A 66 32.56 -2.53 16.70
N ALA A 67 31.24 -2.70 16.64
CA ALA A 67 30.61 -3.93 16.18
C ALA A 67 30.99 -4.28 14.73
N THR A 68 30.98 -3.28 13.84
CA THR A 68 31.42 -3.45 12.44
C THR A 68 32.89 -3.85 12.37
N ALA A 69 33.76 -3.21 13.15
CA ALA A 69 35.19 -3.55 13.22
C ALA A 69 35.43 -4.97 13.74
N LYS A 70 34.54 -5.49 14.59
CA LYS A 70 34.55 -6.87 15.12
C LYS A 70 33.88 -7.88 14.18
N GLY A 71 33.42 -7.46 13.00
CA GLY A 71 32.76 -8.33 12.03
C GLY A 71 31.36 -8.78 12.45
N VAL A 72 30.71 -8.08 13.38
CA VAL A 72 29.30 -8.28 13.71
C VAL A 72 28.47 -7.64 12.59
N PRO A 73 27.71 -8.43 11.80
CA PRO A 73 26.91 -7.88 10.70
C PRO A 73 25.70 -7.13 11.26
N ILE A 74 25.82 -5.80 11.41
CA ILE A 74 24.70 -4.92 11.74
C ILE A 74 24.14 -4.35 10.45
N SER A 75 22.87 -4.63 10.15
CA SER A 75 22.16 -3.97 9.04
C SER A 75 22.25 -2.45 9.22
N PRO A 76 22.69 -1.68 8.21
CA PRO A 76 22.80 -0.24 8.35
C PRO A 76 21.42 0.34 8.73
N PRO A 77 21.35 1.46 9.47
CA PRO A 77 20.10 2.02 10.04
C PRO A 77 19.04 2.43 9.01
N ILE A 78 19.29 2.13 7.73
CA ILE A 78 18.42 2.32 6.58
C ILE A 78 17.60 1.08 6.21
N ILE A 79 17.87 -0.10 6.77
CA ILE A 79 17.03 -1.31 6.58
C ILE A 79 16.67 -1.86 7.95
N THR A 80 15.38 -2.07 8.21
CA THR A 80 14.88 -2.61 9.48
C THR A 80 14.43 -4.07 9.31
N PRO A 81 14.14 -4.80 10.40
CA PRO A 81 13.77 -6.21 10.29
C PRO A 81 12.54 -6.45 9.41
N MET A 82 12.41 -7.63 8.77
CA MET A 82 11.31 -7.94 7.82
C MET A 82 9.94 -8.18 8.49
N CYS A 83 9.50 -7.20 9.27
CA CYS A 83 8.18 -7.14 9.93
C CYS A 83 7.49 -5.79 9.68
N ASN A 84 6.27 -5.65 10.19
CA ASN A 84 5.51 -4.40 10.12
C ASN A 84 6.21 -3.31 10.92
N SER A 85 6.29 -2.09 10.38
CA SER A 85 6.88 -0.95 11.10
C SER A 85 6.04 -0.48 12.29
N ILE A 86 4.74 -0.77 12.27
CA ILE A 86 3.82 -0.50 13.37
C ILE A 86 3.55 -1.85 14.05
N PRO A 87 3.99 -2.06 15.30
CA PRO A 87 3.71 -3.30 16.02
C PRO A 87 2.23 -3.37 16.41
N THR A 88 1.71 -4.59 16.61
CA THR A 88 0.32 -4.86 16.98
C THR A 88 -0.15 -4.02 18.18
N SER A 89 0.72 -3.82 19.16
CA SER A 89 0.45 -3.03 20.38
C SER A 89 0.24 -1.53 20.15
N MET A 90 0.63 -1.02 18.98
CA MET A 90 0.46 0.39 18.58
C MET A 90 -0.64 0.61 17.56
N GLU A 91 -1.32 -0.45 17.13
CA GLU A 91 -2.37 -0.33 16.12
C GLU A 91 -3.57 0.42 16.70
N PRO A 92 -4.04 1.50 16.05
CA PRO A 92 -5.25 2.17 16.47
C PRO A 92 -6.46 1.26 16.24
N ALA A 93 -7.51 1.46 17.02
CA ALA A 93 -8.79 0.83 16.76
C ALA A 93 -9.29 1.23 15.35
N TYR A 94 -9.76 0.24 14.59
CA TYR A 94 -10.34 0.50 13.27
C TYR A 94 -11.69 1.24 13.43
N PRO A 95 -11.91 2.37 12.75
CA PRO A 95 -13.08 3.22 12.98
C PRO A 95 -14.31 2.81 12.17
N GLY A 96 -14.16 1.97 11.14
CA GLY A 96 -15.23 1.59 10.22
C GLY A 96 -15.90 0.26 10.55
N ASP A 97 -16.96 -0.06 9.80
CA ASP A 97 -17.59 -1.38 9.81
C ASP A 97 -16.90 -2.30 8.80
N LEU A 98 -15.99 -3.16 9.30
CA LEU A 98 -15.26 -4.11 8.47
C LEU A 98 -16.17 -5.06 7.69
N THR A 99 -17.35 -5.42 8.21
CA THR A 99 -18.27 -6.33 7.51
C THR A 99 -18.85 -5.67 6.27
N ILE A 100 -19.30 -4.42 6.41
CA ILE A 100 -19.84 -3.65 5.28
C ILE A 100 -18.73 -3.29 4.29
N GLU A 101 -17.57 -2.87 4.77
CA GLU A 101 -16.46 -2.48 3.92
C GLU A 101 -15.88 -3.64 3.11
N LEU A 102 -15.79 -4.85 3.68
CA LEU A 102 -15.39 -6.05 2.94
C LEU A 102 -16.38 -6.38 1.81
N LYS A 103 -17.70 -6.26 2.06
CA LYS A 103 -18.72 -6.43 1.01
C LYS A 103 -18.58 -5.41 -0.12
N ILE A 104 -18.32 -4.15 0.23
CA ILE A 104 -18.06 -3.09 -0.75
C ILE A 104 -16.81 -3.44 -1.59
N SER A 105 -15.70 -3.77 -0.94
CA SER A 105 -14.46 -4.17 -1.60
C SER A 105 -14.67 -5.37 -2.54
N ASN A 106 -15.46 -6.37 -2.13
CA ASN A 106 -15.80 -7.53 -2.96
C ASN A 106 -16.64 -7.15 -4.19
N LEU A 107 -17.65 -6.29 -4.04
CA LEU A 107 -18.44 -5.77 -5.16
C LEU A 107 -17.56 -5.02 -6.17
N ILE A 108 -16.63 -4.19 -5.69
CA ILE A 108 -15.71 -3.42 -6.53
C ILE A 108 -14.73 -4.35 -7.26
N ARG A 109 -14.13 -5.32 -6.56
CA ARG A 109 -13.26 -6.35 -7.17
C ARG A 109 -13.95 -7.08 -8.32
N TRP A 110 -15.17 -7.53 -8.07
CA TRP A 110 -15.96 -8.24 -9.08
C TRP A 110 -16.23 -7.34 -10.28
N ASN A 111 -16.82 -6.17 -10.05
CA ASN A 111 -17.16 -5.22 -11.11
C ASN A 111 -15.94 -4.82 -11.94
N ALA A 112 -14.79 -4.59 -11.31
CA ALA A 112 -13.53 -4.27 -11.99
C ALA A 112 -13.06 -5.42 -12.89
N ALA A 113 -13.11 -6.66 -12.39
CA ALA A 113 -12.69 -7.84 -13.14
C ALA A 113 -13.62 -8.13 -14.32
N VAL A 114 -14.94 -8.09 -14.10
CA VAL A 114 -15.91 -8.34 -15.17
C VAL A 114 -15.97 -7.20 -16.19
N MET A 115 -15.66 -5.96 -15.82
CA MET A 115 -15.53 -4.85 -16.78
C MET A 115 -14.49 -5.16 -17.87
N VAL A 116 -13.34 -5.71 -17.47
CA VAL A 116 -12.28 -6.11 -18.40
C VAL A 116 -12.67 -7.39 -19.14
N SER A 117 -13.11 -8.42 -18.41
CA SER A 117 -13.41 -9.73 -18.99
C SER A 117 -14.56 -9.67 -20.01
N ASP A 118 -15.68 -9.06 -19.62
CA ASP A 118 -16.84 -8.90 -20.48
C ASP A 118 -16.58 -7.95 -21.65
N GLY A 119 -15.78 -6.90 -21.45
CA GLY A 119 -15.33 -6.02 -22.51
C GLY A 119 -14.61 -6.78 -23.63
N ASN A 120 -13.68 -7.68 -23.27
CA ASN A 120 -12.97 -8.53 -24.25
C ASN A 120 -13.85 -9.63 -24.84
N ARG A 121 -14.88 -10.10 -24.11
CA ARG A 121 -15.89 -11.05 -24.63
C ARG A 121 -16.76 -10.42 -25.71
N ARG A 122 -17.24 -9.19 -25.49
CA ARG A 122 -18.09 -8.45 -26.44
C ARG A 122 -17.30 -7.85 -27.60
N ALA A 123 -16.10 -7.36 -27.34
CA ALA A 123 -15.22 -6.72 -28.31
C ALA A 123 -13.77 -7.25 -28.13
N PRO A 124 -13.40 -8.33 -28.84
CA PRO A 124 -12.06 -8.90 -28.75
C PRO A 124 -10.96 -7.88 -29.06
N GLY A 125 -9.91 -7.83 -28.24
CA GLY A 125 -8.73 -6.98 -28.45
C GLY A 125 -8.76 -5.63 -27.73
N VAL A 126 -9.84 -5.28 -27.03
CA VAL A 126 -9.95 -4.06 -26.21
C VAL A 126 -8.90 -4.01 -25.07
N GLY A 127 -8.54 -5.17 -24.53
CA GLY A 127 -7.54 -5.30 -23.47
C GLY A 127 -8.05 -4.85 -22.09
N GLY A 128 -7.12 -4.53 -21.19
CA GLY A 128 -7.40 -4.20 -19.79
C GLY A 128 -6.55 -5.02 -18.83
N HIS A 129 -6.60 -4.70 -17.55
CA HIS A 129 -5.84 -5.39 -16.51
C HIS A 129 -6.77 -5.73 -15.34
N ILE A 130 -6.83 -6.99 -14.95
CA ILE A 130 -7.64 -7.44 -13.81
C ILE A 130 -6.81 -7.42 -12.52
N GLY A 131 -5.60 -7.99 -12.56
CA GLY A 131 -4.84 -8.26 -11.34
C GLY A 131 -4.25 -7.07 -10.61
N THR A 132 -3.95 -5.97 -11.32
CA THR A 132 -3.36 -4.77 -10.69
C THR A 132 -4.33 -4.15 -9.69
N PHE A 133 -5.58 -3.89 -10.09
CA PHE A 133 -6.54 -3.30 -9.15
C PHE A 133 -6.83 -4.24 -7.97
N ALA A 134 -6.95 -5.55 -8.23
CA ALA A 134 -7.15 -6.53 -7.16
C ALA A 134 -6.09 -6.42 -6.04
N SER A 135 -4.82 -6.15 -6.39
CA SER A 135 -3.73 -6.00 -5.43
C SER A 135 -3.76 -4.69 -4.61
N VAL A 136 -4.41 -3.64 -5.10
CA VAL A 136 -4.48 -2.32 -4.41
C VAL A 136 -5.86 -1.98 -3.86
N CYS A 137 -6.86 -2.84 -4.11
CA CYS A 137 -8.26 -2.58 -3.77
C CYS A 137 -8.43 -2.16 -2.30
N ASP A 138 -7.95 -2.95 -1.34
CA ASP A 138 -8.16 -2.64 0.09
C ASP A 138 -7.51 -1.31 0.50
N MET A 139 -6.32 -0.99 -0.03
CA MET A 139 -5.66 0.29 0.24
C MET A 139 -6.44 1.48 -0.33
N VAL A 140 -7.01 1.33 -1.53
CA VAL A 140 -7.87 2.35 -2.14
C VAL A 140 -9.18 2.49 -1.37
N GLU A 141 -9.75 1.39 -0.88
CA GLU A 141 -11.02 1.39 -0.14
C GLU A 141 -10.88 1.98 1.26
N VAL A 142 -9.88 1.56 2.04
CA VAL A 142 -9.55 2.19 3.34
C VAL A 142 -9.27 3.68 3.14
N GLY A 143 -8.52 4.04 2.09
CA GLY A 143 -8.27 5.42 1.72
C GLY A 143 -9.55 6.21 1.43
N ASN A 144 -10.43 5.70 0.59
CA ASN A 144 -11.68 6.38 0.26
C ASN A 144 -12.67 6.47 1.43
N ASN A 145 -12.66 5.48 2.33
CA ASN A 145 -13.54 5.45 3.48
C ASN A 145 -13.01 6.36 4.59
N HIS A 146 -11.69 6.48 4.80
CA HIS A 146 -11.18 7.14 6.01
C HIS A 146 -10.21 8.31 5.79
N PHE A 147 -9.62 8.48 4.61
CA PHE A 147 -8.49 9.41 4.44
C PHE A 147 -8.67 10.40 3.30
N PHE A 148 -9.04 9.96 2.10
CA PHE A 148 -8.94 10.79 0.90
C PHE A 148 -9.98 11.91 0.90
N ARG A 149 -9.51 13.15 1.08
CA ARG A 149 -10.33 14.35 1.19
C ARG A 149 -10.77 14.87 -0.18
N GLY A 150 -12.07 15.03 -0.37
CA GLY A 150 -12.64 15.77 -1.49
C GLY A 150 -12.45 17.28 -1.34
N ARG A 151 -12.72 18.03 -2.40
CA ARG A 151 -12.58 19.51 -2.45
C ARG A 151 -13.53 20.26 -1.50
N GLY A 152 -14.55 19.61 -0.96
CA GLY A 152 -15.45 20.18 0.03
C GLY A 152 -14.94 20.07 1.47
N TYR A 153 -13.82 19.36 1.70
CA TYR A 153 -13.32 19.10 3.05
C TYR A 153 -12.66 20.34 3.64
N GLY A 154 -13.21 20.86 4.75
CA GLY A 154 -12.64 21.99 5.49
C GLY A 154 -12.44 23.28 4.69
N GLY A 155 -13.10 23.44 3.53
CA GLY A 155 -12.90 24.57 2.62
C GLY A 155 -11.55 24.59 1.87
N GLY A 156 -10.77 23.51 1.94
CA GLY A 156 -9.44 23.40 1.32
C GLY A 156 -9.47 22.93 -0.15
N MET A 157 -8.28 22.64 -0.70
CA MET A 157 -8.15 22.18 -2.09
C MET A 157 -8.45 20.68 -2.30
N GLY A 158 -8.71 19.93 -1.21
CA GLY A 158 -8.81 18.47 -1.24
C GLY A 158 -7.46 17.78 -1.45
N ASP A 159 -7.48 16.45 -1.45
CA ASP A 159 -6.32 15.62 -1.76
C ASP A 159 -6.20 15.38 -3.26
N GLN A 160 -4.98 15.13 -3.72
CA GLN A 160 -4.74 14.62 -5.07
C GLN A 160 -4.30 13.16 -5.04
N LEU A 161 -4.96 12.36 -5.88
CA LEU A 161 -4.72 10.94 -5.99
C LEU A 161 -4.05 10.63 -7.33
N TYR A 162 -2.88 10.01 -7.28
CA TYR A 162 -2.14 9.48 -8.42
C TYR A 162 -2.27 7.96 -8.37
N ILE A 163 -3.37 7.43 -8.93
CA ILE A 163 -3.62 5.99 -9.00
C ILE A 163 -2.81 5.36 -10.14
N GLN A 164 -2.26 4.16 -9.94
CA GLN A 164 -1.63 3.39 -11.01
C GLN A 164 -2.57 3.29 -12.22
N GLY A 165 -2.12 3.69 -13.42
CA GLY A 165 -3.02 3.82 -14.57
C GLY A 165 -3.80 2.55 -14.87
N HIS A 166 -3.15 1.39 -14.77
CA HIS A 166 -3.75 0.07 -15.01
C HIS A 166 -4.79 -0.36 -13.97
N ALA A 167 -4.89 0.35 -12.83
CA ALA A 167 -5.90 0.12 -11.80
C ALA A 167 -7.23 0.87 -12.06
N SER A 168 -7.35 1.55 -13.19
CA SER A 168 -8.55 2.31 -13.59
C SER A 168 -9.89 1.54 -13.50
N PRO A 169 -9.98 0.22 -13.81
CA PRO A 169 -11.27 -0.47 -13.76
C PRO A 169 -11.90 -0.47 -12.36
N GLY A 170 -11.09 -0.47 -11.31
CA GLY A 170 -11.60 -0.42 -9.94
C GLY A 170 -12.11 0.95 -9.51
N ILE A 171 -11.47 2.02 -9.99
CA ILE A 171 -11.97 3.39 -9.75
C ILE A 171 -13.31 3.59 -10.47
N TYR A 172 -13.47 3.04 -11.67
CA TYR A 172 -14.74 3.03 -12.37
C TYR A 172 -15.79 2.15 -11.68
N ALA A 173 -15.40 0.97 -11.20
CA ALA A 173 -16.28 0.08 -10.45
C ALA A 173 -16.83 0.76 -9.19
N ARG A 174 -15.97 1.43 -8.41
CA ARG A 174 -16.40 2.24 -7.26
C ARG A 174 -17.35 3.37 -7.69
N ALA A 175 -16.98 4.13 -8.73
CA ALA A 175 -17.82 5.23 -9.23
C ALA A 175 -19.20 4.76 -9.74
N TYR A 176 -19.30 3.54 -10.29
CA TYR A 176 -20.56 2.91 -10.67
C TYR A 176 -21.43 2.59 -9.45
N LEU A 177 -20.84 2.04 -8.38
CA LEU A 177 -21.54 1.79 -7.13
C LEU A 177 -22.01 3.09 -6.45
N GLU A 178 -21.19 4.15 -6.51
CA GLU A 178 -21.54 5.51 -6.05
C GLU A 178 -22.60 6.20 -6.93
N GLY A 179 -23.01 5.59 -8.05
CA GLY A 179 -23.99 6.16 -8.98
C GLY A 179 -23.45 7.29 -9.87
N ARG A 180 -22.13 7.51 -9.88
CA ARG A 180 -21.48 8.54 -10.72
C ARG A 180 -21.25 8.11 -12.17
N LEU A 181 -21.26 6.80 -12.42
CA LEU A 181 -21.20 6.22 -13.76
C LEU A 181 -22.42 5.35 -14.01
N SER A 182 -22.95 5.38 -15.23
CA SER A 182 -24.03 4.51 -15.66
C SER A 182 -23.52 3.14 -16.09
N LEU A 183 -24.40 2.14 -16.12
CA LEU A 183 -24.07 0.82 -16.66
C LEU A 183 -23.63 0.90 -18.13
N ASP A 184 -24.24 1.78 -18.92
CA ASP A 184 -23.87 1.97 -20.34
C ASP A 184 -22.42 2.44 -20.49
N GLN A 185 -21.97 3.38 -19.64
CA GLN A 185 -20.57 3.81 -19.63
C GLN A 185 -19.63 2.67 -19.26
N ILE A 186 -19.99 1.88 -18.25
CA ILE A 186 -19.23 0.71 -17.80
C ILE A 186 -19.12 -0.35 -18.92
N LEU A 187 -20.20 -0.59 -19.66
CA LEU A 187 -20.20 -1.47 -20.83
C LEU A 187 -19.34 -0.92 -21.99
N ASN A 188 -19.10 0.38 -22.04
CA ASN A 188 -18.25 1.04 -23.03
C ASN A 188 -16.82 1.32 -22.53
N PHE A 189 -16.34 0.57 -21.53
CA PHE A 189 -14.93 0.64 -21.12
C PHE A 189 -14.00 0.43 -22.33
N ARG A 190 -13.07 1.38 -22.51
CA ARG A 190 -12.10 1.49 -23.63
C ARG A 190 -12.72 1.67 -25.02
N GLN A 191 -14.01 1.98 -25.10
CA GLN A 191 -14.74 2.22 -26.35
C GLN A 191 -15.35 3.62 -26.31
N GLU A 192 -14.52 4.64 -26.51
CA GLU A 192 -14.88 6.05 -26.29
C GLU A 192 -15.06 6.87 -27.58
N SER A 193 -14.73 6.31 -28.75
CA SER A 193 -14.82 7.02 -30.05
C SER A 193 -16.24 7.42 -30.43
N GLY A 194 -17.25 6.64 -30.01
CA GLY A 194 -18.67 6.94 -30.20
C GLY A 194 -19.26 7.89 -29.15
N GLY A 195 -18.45 8.38 -28.20
CA GLY A 195 -18.93 9.06 -26.99
C GLY A 195 -19.45 8.08 -25.93
N ASN A 196 -19.74 8.59 -24.73
CA ASN A 196 -20.30 7.82 -23.60
C ASN A 196 -19.51 6.55 -23.21
N GLY A 197 -18.20 6.55 -23.44
CA GLY A 197 -17.27 5.49 -23.01
C GLY A 197 -16.36 5.92 -21.86
N LEU A 198 -15.57 4.97 -21.37
CA LEU A 198 -14.58 5.21 -20.32
C LEU A 198 -13.18 5.01 -20.88
N SER A 199 -12.28 5.97 -20.64
CA SER A 199 -10.89 5.87 -21.08
C SER A 199 -10.19 4.68 -20.46
N SER A 200 -9.19 4.14 -21.17
CA SER A 200 -8.37 3.02 -20.68
C SER A 200 -7.69 3.33 -19.36
N TYR A 201 -7.21 4.56 -19.19
CA TYR A 201 -6.39 5.02 -18.09
C TYR A 201 -6.76 6.46 -17.68
N PRO A 202 -6.15 7.02 -16.62
CA PRO A 202 -6.39 8.40 -16.21
C PRO A 202 -6.00 9.40 -17.30
N HIS A 203 -6.97 9.81 -18.12
CA HIS A 203 -6.77 10.76 -19.21
C HIS A 203 -7.71 11.96 -19.03
N PRO A 204 -7.26 13.03 -18.33
CA PRO A 204 -8.07 14.22 -18.09
C PRO A 204 -8.52 14.96 -19.35
N ARG A 205 -7.86 14.73 -20.50
CA ARG A 205 -8.27 15.29 -21.80
C ARG A 205 -9.50 14.58 -22.39
N LEU A 206 -9.65 13.29 -22.11
CA LEU A 206 -10.70 12.41 -22.61
C LEU A 206 -11.89 12.36 -21.66
N MET A 207 -11.62 12.40 -20.34
CA MET A 207 -12.65 12.47 -19.29
C MET A 207 -12.40 13.67 -18.35
N PRO A 208 -12.69 14.91 -18.80
CA PRO A 208 -12.31 16.13 -18.08
C PRO A 208 -13.01 16.35 -16.74
N GLU A 209 -14.16 15.71 -16.51
CA GLU A 209 -14.93 15.80 -15.27
C GLU A 209 -14.67 14.62 -14.31
N PHE A 210 -13.77 13.71 -14.68
CA PHE A 210 -13.48 12.51 -13.90
C PHE A 210 -12.01 12.44 -13.48
N TRP A 211 -11.09 12.36 -14.45
CA TRP A 211 -9.67 12.18 -14.16
C TRP A 211 -8.92 13.50 -13.94
N GLU A 212 -7.98 13.49 -12.99
CA GLU A 212 -7.11 14.63 -12.67
C GLU A 212 -5.67 14.41 -13.14
N ASN A 213 -5.09 13.24 -12.86
CA ASN A 213 -3.65 13.01 -12.98
C ASN A 213 -3.34 11.84 -13.93
N PRO A 214 -2.59 12.05 -15.04
CA PRO A 214 -2.19 10.98 -15.94
C PRO A 214 -0.97 10.21 -15.41
N THR A 215 -1.12 8.90 -15.24
CA THR A 215 -0.13 8.06 -14.51
C THR A 215 0.28 6.79 -15.25
N VAL A 216 -0.28 6.48 -16.42
CA VAL A 216 -0.02 5.18 -17.08
C VAL A 216 1.35 5.09 -17.74
N SER A 217 1.95 6.23 -18.10
CA SER A 217 3.37 6.27 -18.42
C SER A 217 4.12 6.22 -17.10
N MET A 218 4.63 5.04 -16.77
CA MET A 218 5.29 4.75 -15.49
C MET A 218 6.44 5.73 -15.24
N GLY A 219 6.70 6.04 -13.97
CA GLY A 219 7.71 7.02 -13.54
C GLY A 219 7.24 8.49 -13.59
N ILE A 220 6.39 8.86 -14.55
CA ILE A 220 5.85 10.23 -14.66
C ILE A 220 4.89 10.54 -13.51
N GLY A 221 4.07 9.57 -13.08
CA GLY A 221 3.12 9.73 -11.97
C GLY A 221 3.81 10.14 -10.66
N PRO A 222 4.79 9.36 -10.16
CA PRO A 222 5.58 9.71 -8.97
C PRO A 222 6.28 11.07 -9.07
N LEU A 223 6.88 11.38 -10.23
CA LEU A 223 7.54 12.66 -10.45
C LEU A 223 6.56 13.84 -10.37
N GLN A 224 5.41 13.74 -11.05
CA GLN A 224 4.37 14.76 -10.97
C GLN A 224 3.83 14.91 -9.54
N ALA A 225 3.62 13.80 -8.82
CA ALA A 225 3.15 13.82 -7.44
C ALA A 225 4.12 14.57 -6.51
N ALA A 226 5.43 14.33 -6.62
CA ALA A 226 6.44 15.06 -5.85
C ALA A 226 6.40 16.57 -6.15
N TYR A 227 6.35 16.97 -7.41
CA TYR A 227 6.28 18.38 -7.78
C TYR A 227 4.93 19.03 -7.42
N GLN A 228 3.84 18.27 -7.43
CA GLN A 228 2.53 18.72 -6.98
C GLN A 228 2.51 18.97 -5.46
N ALA A 229 3.09 18.09 -4.67
CA ALA A 229 3.23 18.28 -3.23
C ALA A 229 4.08 19.52 -2.92
N ARG A 230 5.18 19.71 -3.66
CA ARG A 230 5.99 20.93 -3.60
C ARG A 230 5.18 22.18 -3.99
N PHE A 231 4.34 22.09 -5.01
CA PHE A 231 3.51 23.22 -5.45
C PHE A 231 2.42 23.59 -4.45
N PHE A 232 1.78 22.62 -3.79
CA PHE A 232 0.90 22.89 -2.65
C PHE A 232 1.64 23.66 -1.55
N ARG A 233 2.82 23.19 -1.14
CA ARG A 233 3.62 23.95 -0.15
C ARG A 233 3.98 25.35 -0.63
N TYR A 234 4.31 25.53 -1.90
CA TYR A 234 4.52 26.85 -2.48
C TYR A 234 3.29 27.75 -2.35
N LEU A 235 2.09 27.27 -2.70
CA LEU A 235 0.85 28.05 -2.60
C LEU A 235 0.56 28.46 -1.16
N HIS A 236 0.68 27.53 -0.22
CA HIS A 236 0.45 27.79 1.21
C HIS A 236 1.48 28.78 1.78
N LEU A 237 2.78 28.56 1.55
CA LEU A 237 3.86 29.43 2.07
C LEU A 237 3.84 30.84 1.45
N ARG A 238 3.28 30.98 0.24
CA ARG A 238 3.10 32.28 -0.43
C ARG A 238 1.78 32.95 -0.09
N GLY A 239 0.91 32.32 0.70
CA GLY A 239 -0.41 32.85 1.03
C GLY A 239 -1.36 32.96 -0.17
N LEU A 240 -1.14 32.15 -1.22
CA LEU A 240 -1.94 32.16 -2.45
C LEU A 240 -3.18 31.26 -2.36
N ALA A 241 -3.07 30.14 -1.65
CA ALA A 241 -4.18 29.25 -1.33
C ALA A 241 -3.83 28.46 -0.06
N ASP A 242 -4.84 28.12 0.76
CA ASP A 242 -4.61 27.22 1.89
C ASP A 242 -4.65 25.76 1.42
N THR A 243 -3.47 25.13 1.42
CA THR A 243 -3.30 23.70 1.11
C THR A 243 -2.71 22.94 2.29
N SER A 244 -2.79 23.47 3.52
CA SER A 244 -2.16 22.88 4.71
C SER A 244 -2.72 21.49 5.05
N SER A 245 -4.01 21.27 4.78
CA SER A 245 -4.72 20.00 4.97
C SER A 245 -4.73 19.10 3.73
N SER A 246 -4.21 19.57 2.60
CA SER A 246 -4.16 18.81 1.34
C SER A 246 -2.97 17.85 1.33
N ARG A 247 -3.22 16.65 0.82
CA ARG A 247 -2.20 15.62 0.60
C ARG A 247 -2.07 15.25 -0.86
N VAL A 248 -0.90 14.73 -1.20
CA VAL A 248 -0.68 14.05 -2.48
C VAL A 248 -0.42 12.58 -2.18
N TRP A 249 -1.33 11.73 -2.60
CA TRP A 249 -1.28 10.29 -2.44
C TRP A 249 -0.90 9.65 -3.78
N CYS A 250 0.24 8.98 -3.84
CA CYS A 250 0.74 8.37 -5.07
C CYS A 250 0.89 6.86 -4.93
N PHE A 251 0.11 6.12 -5.71
CA PHE A 251 0.19 4.67 -5.80
C PHE A 251 1.16 4.28 -6.90
N ILE A 252 2.17 3.49 -6.55
CA ILE A 252 3.29 3.14 -7.43
C ILE A 252 3.43 1.62 -7.45
N GLY A 253 3.72 1.04 -8.60
CA GLY A 253 4.15 -0.37 -8.66
C GLY A 253 5.59 -0.52 -8.15
N ASP A 254 5.90 -1.64 -7.52
CA ASP A 254 7.31 -2.00 -7.26
C ASP A 254 8.13 -2.09 -8.55
N GLY A 255 7.57 -2.67 -9.63
CA GLY A 255 8.21 -2.67 -10.95
C GLY A 255 8.36 -1.27 -11.59
N GLU A 256 7.45 -0.34 -11.30
CA GLU A 256 7.54 1.07 -11.75
C GLU A 256 8.65 1.84 -11.02
N SER A 257 9.09 1.34 -9.87
CA SER A 257 10.18 1.96 -9.10
C SER A 257 11.56 1.79 -9.75
N ASP A 258 11.68 0.96 -10.80
CA ASP A 258 12.88 0.86 -11.64
C ASP A 258 13.03 2.04 -12.63
N GLU A 259 11.97 2.86 -12.83
CA GLU A 259 12.04 4.03 -13.71
C GLU A 259 12.91 5.15 -13.08
N PRO A 260 13.86 5.74 -13.82
CA PRO A 260 14.72 6.82 -13.31
C PRO A 260 13.95 8.02 -12.75
N GLU A 261 12.79 8.34 -13.34
CA GLU A 261 11.90 9.41 -12.90
C GLU A 261 11.34 9.16 -11.50
N THR A 262 11.07 7.90 -11.15
CA THR A 262 10.65 7.53 -9.79
C THR A 262 11.78 7.81 -8.80
N VAL A 263 13.02 7.46 -9.14
CA VAL A 263 14.19 7.72 -8.28
C VAL A 263 14.44 9.22 -8.10
N ASP A 264 14.30 10.03 -9.15
CA ASP A 264 14.39 11.49 -9.04
C ASP A 264 13.28 12.07 -8.15
N ALA A 265 12.05 11.58 -8.30
CA ALA A 265 10.92 11.99 -7.46
C ALA A 265 11.21 11.79 -5.97
N ILE A 266 11.81 10.64 -5.62
CA ILE A 266 12.25 10.31 -4.26
C ILE A 266 13.30 11.32 -3.77
N ALA A 267 14.36 11.55 -4.55
CA ALA A 267 15.42 12.49 -4.17
C ALA A 267 14.88 13.92 -3.95
N VAL A 268 14.00 14.40 -4.84
CA VAL A 268 13.37 15.72 -4.73
C VAL A 268 12.48 15.82 -3.50
N ALA A 269 11.61 14.84 -3.27
CA ALA A 269 10.68 14.86 -2.15
C ALA A 269 11.41 14.87 -0.79
N GLY A 270 12.47 14.08 -0.69
CA GLY A 270 13.36 14.04 0.47
C GLY A 270 14.05 15.38 0.73
N ARG A 271 14.72 15.94 -0.29
CA ARG A 271 15.43 17.23 -0.20
C ARG A 271 14.52 18.38 0.22
N GLU A 272 13.32 18.44 -0.36
CA GLU A 272 12.35 19.51 -0.10
C GLU A 272 11.50 19.24 1.16
N ARG A 273 11.66 18.06 1.79
CA ARG A 273 10.90 17.60 2.97
C ARG A 273 9.39 17.65 2.77
N LEU A 274 8.89 17.07 1.69
CA LEU A 274 7.49 17.13 1.32
C LEU A 274 6.61 16.26 2.23
N ASN A 275 6.37 16.71 3.46
CA ASN A 275 5.54 16.02 4.46
C ASN A 275 4.08 15.82 4.02
N ASN A 276 3.61 16.56 3.03
CA ASN A 276 2.30 16.39 2.41
C ASN A 276 2.28 15.38 1.26
N LEU A 277 3.39 14.66 1.01
CA LEU A 277 3.50 13.59 0.02
C LEU A 277 3.51 12.23 0.71
N ILE A 278 2.61 11.36 0.26
CA ILE A 278 2.51 9.96 0.72
C ILE A 278 2.59 9.05 -0.50
N PHE A 279 3.70 8.33 -0.61
CA PHE A 279 3.87 7.27 -1.59
C PHE A 279 3.38 5.94 -1.02
N ILE A 280 2.66 5.17 -1.83
CA ILE A 280 2.19 3.83 -1.52
C ILE A 280 2.74 2.91 -2.60
N VAL A 281 3.79 2.17 -2.27
CA VAL A 281 4.41 1.21 -3.19
C VAL A 281 3.73 -0.14 -2.99
N ASN A 282 3.08 -0.60 -4.06
CA ASN A 282 2.45 -1.91 -4.12
C ASN A 282 3.52 -2.98 -4.40
N CYS A 283 4.08 -3.55 -3.34
CA CYS A 283 5.10 -4.60 -3.38
C CYS A 283 4.43 -5.98 -3.55
N ASN A 284 3.93 -6.25 -4.75
CA ASN A 284 3.42 -7.59 -5.11
C ASN A 284 4.52 -8.53 -5.65
N TYR A 285 5.75 -8.01 -5.72
CA TYR A 285 7.01 -8.60 -6.18
C TYR A 285 7.08 -8.93 -7.67
N GLN A 286 6.06 -8.58 -8.46
CA GLN A 286 5.98 -8.89 -9.88
C GLN A 286 5.93 -7.63 -10.75
N ARG A 287 6.61 -7.70 -11.89
CA ARG A 287 6.41 -6.87 -13.08
C ARG A 287 5.86 -7.73 -14.20
N LEU A 288 5.56 -7.10 -15.34
CA LEU A 288 4.81 -7.71 -16.44
C LEU A 288 5.29 -9.13 -16.83
N ASP A 289 6.61 -9.32 -16.89
CA ASP A 289 7.24 -10.54 -17.40
C ASP A 289 7.98 -11.36 -16.32
N GLY A 290 7.77 -11.09 -15.02
CA GLY A 290 8.41 -11.86 -13.95
C GLY A 290 8.60 -11.10 -12.65
N PRO A 291 9.37 -11.64 -11.69
CA PRO A 291 9.63 -10.93 -10.45
C PRO A 291 10.48 -9.66 -10.69
N VAL A 292 10.29 -8.65 -9.84
CA VAL A 292 11.10 -7.42 -9.86
C VAL A 292 12.53 -7.72 -9.40
N ARG A 293 12.68 -8.44 -8.28
CA ARG A 293 13.95 -8.91 -7.71
C ARG A 293 13.87 -10.38 -7.29
N GLY A 294 13.87 -11.32 -8.23
CA GLY A 294 13.70 -12.75 -7.90
C GLY A 294 14.72 -13.34 -6.92
N ASN A 295 15.98 -12.86 -6.94
CA ASN A 295 17.07 -13.35 -6.10
C ASN A 295 17.41 -12.40 -4.92
N SER A 296 16.55 -11.42 -4.65
CA SER A 296 16.77 -10.43 -3.57
C SER A 296 15.40 -10.02 -2.99
N LYS A 297 15.32 -8.84 -2.33
CA LYS A 297 14.13 -8.37 -1.62
C LYS A 297 13.80 -6.91 -1.93
N VAL A 298 12.70 -6.67 -2.65
CA VAL A 298 12.26 -5.31 -3.03
C VAL A 298 11.95 -4.45 -1.82
N VAL A 299 11.30 -4.99 -0.78
CA VAL A 299 10.90 -4.21 0.39
C VAL A 299 12.13 -3.65 1.12
N GLN A 300 13.19 -4.45 1.28
CA GLN A 300 14.41 -4.01 1.96
C GLN A 300 15.25 -3.07 1.07
N GLU A 301 15.37 -3.36 -0.23
CA GLU A 301 16.03 -2.47 -1.19
C GLU A 301 15.38 -1.08 -1.17
N PHE A 302 14.05 -1.05 -1.28
CA PHE A 302 13.30 0.20 -1.30
C PHE A 302 13.32 0.90 0.06
N GLU A 303 13.22 0.19 1.18
CA GLU A 303 13.38 0.80 2.50
C GLU A 303 14.71 1.57 2.59
N GLY A 304 15.80 0.94 2.15
CA GLY A 304 17.12 1.56 2.09
C GLY A 304 17.15 2.82 1.23
N MET A 305 16.60 2.74 0.01
CA MET A 305 16.53 3.86 -0.93
C MET A 305 15.73 5.05 -0.36
N TYR A 306 14.51 4.80 0.12
CA TYR A 306 13.62 5.84 0.64
C TYR A 306 14.14 6.45 1.94
N ARG A 307 14.63 5.64 2.90
CA ARG A 307 15.23 6.17 4.13
C ARG A 307 16.50 6.96 3.84
N GLY A 308 17.32 6.49 2.89
CA GLY A 308 18.51 7.20 2.41
C GLY A 308 18.19 8.58 1.83
N ALA A 309 17.03 8.70 1.15
CA ALA A 309 16.53 9.98 0.65
C ALA A 309 15.84 10.84 1.72
N GLY A 310 15.66 10.36 2.95
CA GLY A 310 15.06 11.12 4.04
C GLY A 310 13.54 11.00 4.14
N PHE A 311 12.96 9.90 3.67
CA PHE A 311 11.54 9.58 3.92
C PHE A 311 11.32 9.05 5.34
N ASP A 312 10.08 9.15 5.79
CA ASP A 312 9.50 8.25 6.78
C ASP A 312 9.04 6.97 6.07
N CYS A 313 9.52 5.80 6.49
CA CYS A 313 9.25 4.54 5.80
C CYS A 313 8.43 3.61 6.70
N ILE A 314 7.23 3.25 6.23
CA ILE A 314 6.30 2.35 6.90
C ILE A 314 6.23 1.05 6.09
N LYS A 315 6.73 -0.04 6.64
CA LYS A 315 6.55 -1.38 6.07
C LYS A 315 5.24 -1.98 6.54
N LEU A 316 4.46 -2.43 5.57
CA LEU A 316 3.16 -3.07 5.75
C LEU A 316 3.24 -4.46 5.10
N VAL A 317 3.80 -5.42 5.83
CA VAL A 317 4.24 -6.72 5.30
C VAL A 317 3.25 -7.83 5.63
N TRP A 318 2.89 -7.97 6.89
CA TRP A 318 2.14 -9.12 7.40
C TRP A 318 0.75 -8.72 7.89
N GLY A 319 -0.26 -9.53 7.58
CA GLY A 319 -1.61 -9.36 8.12
C GLY A 319 -1.76 -9.90 9.53
N ASP A 320 -2.94 -9.75 10.11
CA ASP A 320 -3.23 -10.13 11.51
C ASP A 320 -2.88 -11.59 11.86
N ALA A 321 -3.02 -12.51 10.90
CA ALA A 321 -2.74 -13.94 11.10
C ALA A 321 -1.26 -14.25 11.44
N TRP A 322 -0.35 -13.31 11.20
CA TRP A 322 1.07 -13.43 11.51
C TRP A 322 1.47 -12.77 12.83
N ASN A 323 0.57 -12.02 13.49
CA ASN A 323 0.91 -11.30 14.72
C ASN A 323 1.44 -12.25 15.79
N GLU A 324 0.74 -13.37 16.04
CA GLU A 324 1.15 -14.35 17.06
C GLU A 324 2.51 -14.98 16.75
N LEU A 325 2.80 -15.30 15.49
CA LEU A 325 4.08 -15.87 15.07
C LEU A 325 5.23 -14.87 15.25
N ILE A 326 5.02 -13.60 14.90
CA ILE A 326 6.02 -12.55 15.01
C ILE A 326 6.23 -12.16 16.47
N ASP A 327 5.16 -12.05 17.26
CA ASP A 327 5.24 -11.68 18.68
C ASP A 327 5.93 -12.79 19.51
N ALA A 328 5.82 -14.05 19.09
CA ALA A 328 6.48 -15.19 19.73
C ALA A 328 7.94 -15.43 19.28
N ASP A 329 8.45 -14.69 18.30
CA ASP A 329 9.82 -14.83 17.78
C ASP A 329 10.84 -14.15 18.71
N HIS A 330 10.96 -14.63 19.94
CA HIS A 330 11.84 -14.03 20.95
C HIS A 330 13.33 -14.28 20.69
N ASP A 331 13.70 -15.22 19.83
CA ASP A 331 15.07 -15.55 19.43
C ASP A 331 15.46 -15.04 18.04
N GLY A 332 14.50 -14.50 17.27
CA GLY A 332 14.77 -13.80 16.00
C GLY A 332 15.03 -14.68 14.81
N GLN A 333 14.89 -15.98 14.99
CA GLN A 333 15.19 -16.96 13.96
C GLN A 333 14.13 -16.94 12.86
N LEU A 334 12.86 -16.66 13.20
CA LEU A 334 11.81 -16.51 12.18
C LEU A 334 12.05 -15.29 11.31
N ILE A 335 12.31 -14.13 11.93
CA ILE A 335 12.63 -12.90 11.19
C ILE A 335 13.88 -13.08 10.33
N GLU A 336 14.95 -13.68 10.86
CA GLU A 336 16.16 -13.96 10.09
C GLU A 336 15.88 -14.89 8.89
N ALA A 337 15.05 -15.93 9.07
CA ALA A 337 14.64 -16.80 7.98
C ALA A 337 13.85 -16.06 6.88
N LEU A 338 12.95 -15.16 7.28
CA LEU A 338 12.17 -14.31 6.37
C LEU A 338 13.06 -13.32 5.59
N GLU A 339 14.10 -12.80 6.23
CA GLU A 339 15.08 -11.89 5.61
C GLU A 339 16.00 -12.60 4.62
N ARG A 340 16.35 -13.86 4.88
CA ARG A 340 17.15 -14.68 3.97
C ARG A 340 16.35 -15.22 2.79
N THR A 341 15.03 -15.29 2.91
CA THR A 341 14.14 -15.79 1.86
C THR A 341 14.05 -14.77 0.71
N PRO A 342 14.48 -15.09 -0.52
CA PRO A 342 14.33 -14.20 -1.67
C PRO A 342 12.87 -14.04 -2.11
N ASP A 343 12.53 -12.92 -2.74
CA ASP A 343 11.16 -12.67 -3.22
C ASP A 343 10.69 -13.72 -4.24
N GLY A 344 11.60 -14.33 -5.01
CA GLY A 344 11.28 -15.41 -5.93
C GLY A 344 10.72 -16.66 -5.24
N ASP A 345 11.22 -17.00 -4.05
CA ASP A 345 10.71 -18.12 -3.26
C ASP A 345 9.37 -17.78 -2.62
N GLU A 346 9.23 -16.56 -2.08
CA GLU A 346 7.94 -16.04 -1.58
C GLU A 346 6.84 -16.09 -2.66
N GLN A 347 7.19 -15.73 -3.90
CA GLN A 347 6.29 -15.81 -5.05
C GLN A 347 5.97 -17.25 -5.43
N ARG A 348 6.95 -18.17 -5.35
CA ARG A 348 6.71 -19.59 -5.62
C ARG A 348 5.70 -20.18 -4.64
N TRP A 349 5.79 -19.84 -3.36
CA TRP A 349 4.82 -20.27 -2.35
C TRP A 349 3.42 -19.73 -2.64
N ALA A 350 3.31 -18.43 -2.94
CA ALA A 350 2.03 -17.80 -3.29
C ALA A 350 1.40 -18.40 -4.55
N ALA A 351 2.19 -18.62 -5.61
CA ALA A 351 1.72 -19.13 -6.89
C ALA A 351 1.23 -20.58 -6.82
N LYS A 352 1.87 -21.40 -5.96
CA LYS A 352 1.51 -22.80 -5.74
C LYS A 352 0.37 -22.97 -4.74
N GLN A 353 0.20 -22.02 -3.82
CA GLN A 353 -0.75 -22.13 -2.71
C GLN A 353 -0.58 -23.44 -1.93
N ASP A 354 0.68 -23.79 -1.66
CA ASP A 354 1.06 -25.06 -1.05
C ASP A 354 1.65 -24.82 0.34
N GLY A 355 0.85 -25.08 1.37
CA GLY A 355 1.25 -24.91 2.76
C GLY A 355 2.30 -25.92 3.22
N ALA A 356 2.32 -27.13 2.65
CA ALA A 356 3.34 -28.13 2.96
C ALA A 356 4.70 -27.68 2.43
N LEU A 357 4.73 -27.07 1.24
CA LEU A 357 5.93 -26.46 0.68
C LEU A 357 6.42 -25.29 1.54
N LEU A 358 5.53 -24.39 1.93
CA LEU A 358 5.85 -23.26 2.82
C LEU A 358 6.41 -23.75 4.17
N ARG A 359 5.76 -24.74 4.79
CA ARG A 359 6.24 -25.36 6.04
C ARG A 359 7.63 -25.93 5.87
N LYS A 360 7.86 -26.70 4.80
CA LYS A 360 9.14 -27.34 4.54
C LYS A 360 10.26 -26.33 4.29
N GLU A 361 10.02 -25.35 3.42
CA GLU A 361 11.08 -24.46 2.94
C GLU A 361 11.38 -23.29 3.88
N LEU A 362 10.37 -22.77 4.60
CA LEU A 362 10.58 -21.69 5.56
C LEU A 362 10.81 -22.22 6.97
N PHE A 363 9.99 -23.16 7.45
CA PHE A 363 10.03 -23.56 8.86
C PHE A 363 10.97 -24.76 9.10
N GLU A 364 10.79 -25.88 8.41
CA GLU A 364 11.64 -27.08 8.58
C GLU A 364 13.10 -26.80 8.21
N ALA A 365 13.36 -26.15 7.08
CA ALA A 365 14.71 -25.85 6.62
C ALA A 365 15.50 -24.94 7.57
N ASN A 366 14.79 -24.18 8.43
CA ASN A 366 15.38 -23.25 9.40
C ASN A 366 15.21 -23.72 10.85
N GLY A 367 14.72 -24.95 11.09
CA GLY A 367 14.57 -25.49 12.44
C GLY A 367 13.40 -24.91 13.26
N LEU A 368 12.40 -24.33 12.60
CA LEU A 368 11.27 -23.58 13.20
C LEU A 368 9.93 -24.35 13.16
N LEU A 369 9.95 -25.68 13.03
CA LEU A 369 8.72 -26.46 12.93
C LEU A 369 7.82 -26.35 14.16
N ASP A 370 8.41 -26.17 15.33
CA ASP A 370 7.73 -25.93 16.60
C ASP A 370 6.83 -24.69 16.52
N ARG A 371 7.25 -23.65 15.79
CA ARG A 371 6.52 -22.38 15.64
C ARG A 371 5.20 -22.53 14.90
N VAL A 372 5.07 -23.54 14.04
CA VAL A 372 3.88 -23.78 13.21
C VAL A 372 3.24 -25.14 13.44
N ALA A 373 3.68 -25.90 14.46
CA ALA A 373 3.18 -27.24 14.74
C ALA A 373 1.67 -27.29 15.03
N HIS A 374 1.10 -26.18 15.50
CA HIS A 374 -0.32 -26.03 15.80
C HIS A 374 -1.19 -25.68 14.57
N LEU A 375 -0.57 -25.28 13.45
CA LEU A 375 -1.26 -24.94 12.21
C LEU A 375 -1.24 -26.13 11.26
N SER A 376 -2.36 -26.43 10.62
CA SER A 376 -2.39 -27.27 9.41
C SER A 376 -1.74 -26.55 8.22
N ASP A 377 -1.41 -27.28 7.16
CA ASP A 377 -0.86 -26.68 5.94
C ASP A 377 -1.86 -25.72 5.28
N ALA A 378 -3.16 -26.01 5.36
CA ALA A 378 -4.22 -25.14 4.85
C ALA A 378 -4.31 -23.82 5.63
N GLU A 379 -4.21 -23.86 6.95
CA GLU A 379 -4.19 -22.66 7.79
C GLU A 379 -2.93 -21.83 7.56
N LEU A 380 -1.76 -22.48 7.46
CA LEU A 380 -0.48 -21.81 7.24
C LEU A 380 -0.46 -21.06 5.90
N ILE A 381 -0.89 -21.70 4.81
CA ILE A 381 -0.95 -21.01 3.52
C ILE A 381 -2.02 -19.92 3.49
N SER A 382 -3.17 -20.13 4.14
CA SER A 382 -4.22 -19.11 4.24
C SER A 382 -3.70 -17.84 4.94
N ALA A 383 -2.98 -18.00 6.06
CA ALA A 383 -2.34 -16.89 6.76
C ALA A 383 -1.30 -16.16 5.89
N TYR A 384 -0.48 -16.90 5.13
CA TYR A 384 0.49 -16.30 4.20
C TYR A 384 -0.18 -15.55 3.04
N MET A 385 -1.35 -16.00 2.60
CA MET A 385 -2.09 -15.41 1.48
C MET A 385 -2.88 -14.13 1.87
N LEU A 386 -2.74 -13.65 3.10
CA LEU A 386 -3.30 -12.39 3.62
C LEU A 386 -2.19 -11.47 4.15
N PRO A 387 -1.30 -10.93 3.29
CA PRO A 387 -0.26 -10.00 3.72
C PRO A 387 -0.86 -8.65 4.15
N GLY A 388 -0.04 -7.81 4.79
CA GLY A 388 -0.49 -6.56 5.42
C GLY A 388 -1.19 -5.58 4.46
N GLY A 389 -0.82 -5.57 3.18
CA GLY A 389 -1.48 -4.75 2.16
C GLY A 389 -2.91 -5.17 1.79
N HIS A 390 -3.42 -6.27 2.37
CA HIS A 390 -4.80 -6.74 2.27
C HIS A 390 -5.55 -6.73 3.62
N ASP A 391 -4.89 -6.32 4.70
CA ASP A 391 -5.49 -6.23 6.02
C ASP A 391 -5.91 -4.78 6.31
N HIS A 392 -7.22 -4.55 6.42
CA HIS A 392 -7.79 -3.21 6.58
C HIS A 392 -7.26 -2.51 7.85
N LYS A 393 -7.05 -3.25 8.94
CA LYS A 393 -6.54 -2.67 10.19
C LYS A 393 -5.10 -2.21 10.03
N LYS A 394 -4.26 -3.05 9.42
CA LYS A 394 -2.85 -2.73 9.18
C LYS A 394 -2.70 -1.55 8.20
N ILE A 395 -3.51 -1.52 7.14
CA ILE A 395 -3.56 -0.40 6.19
C ILE A 395 -3.97 0.89 6.91
N PHE A 396 -5.03 0.85 7.72
CA PHE A 396 -5.51 2.01 8.46
C PHE A 396 -4.47 2.52 9.46
N ALA A 397 -3.77 1.63 10.16
CA ALA A 397 -2.67 2.00 11.03
C ALA A 397 -1.56 2.74 10.26
N ALA A 398 -1.14 2.21 9.10
CA ALA A 398 -0.13 2.83 8.26
C ALA A 398 -0.55 4.21 7.74
N PHE A 399 -1.79 4.35 7.26
CA PHE A 399 -2.30 5.62 6.74
C PHE A 399 -2.48 6.65 7.87
N THR A 400 -2.90 6.22 9.06
CA THR A 400 -2.99 7.06 10.26
C THR A 400 -1.62 7.60 10.65
N GLN A 401 -0.60 6.76 10.65
CA GLN A 401 0.77 7.17 10.97
C GLN A 401 1.33 8.14 9.91
N ALA A 402 1.06 7.89 8.63
CA ALA A 402 1.44 8.79 7.53
C ALA A 402 0.79 10.18 7.67
N GLU A 403 -0.52 10.22 7.93
CA GLU A 403 -1.25 11.47 8.17
C GLU A 403 -0.72 12.23 9.39
N LYS A 404 -0.47 11.52 10.50
CA LYS A 404 0.09 12.13 11.70
C LYS A 404 1.46 12.73 11.45
N ASN A 405 2.33 12.03 10.71
CA ASN A 405 3.64 12.55 10.31
C ASN A 405 3.50 13.78 9.40
N ALA A 406 2.51 13.80 8.50
CA ALA A 406 2.21 14.98 7.68
C ALA A 406 1.76 16.17 8.55
N ASP A 407 0.81 15.97 9.48
CA ASP A 407 0.25 17.01 10.35
C ASP A 407 1.27 17.61 11.32
N THR A 408 2.27 16.83 11.76
CA THR A 408 3.34 17.34 12.63
C THR A 408 4.50 18.00 11.88
N GLY A 409 4.36 18.22 10.56
CA GLY A 409 5.40 18.85 9.75
C GLY A 409 6.62 17.95 9.52
N GLY A 410 6.40 16.63 9.46
CA GLY A 410 7.44 15.62 9.38
C GLY A 410 8.13 15.50 8.01
N ARG A 411 8.33 14.27 7.54
CA ARG A 411 9.02 13.95 6.27
C ARG A 411 8.02 13.49 5.21
N PRO A 412 8.36 13.42 3.91
CA PRO A 412 7.56 12.62 2.99
C PRO A 412 7.47 11.18 3.51
N THR A 413 6.31 10.55 3.38
CA THR A 413 6.10 9.16 3.83
C THR A 413 6.08 8.22 2.63
N VAL A 414 6.70 7.05 2.79
CA VAL A 414 6.48 5.90 1.91
C VAL A 414 5.87 4.76 2.72
N ILE A 415 4.85 4.13 2.15
CA ILE A 415 4.27 2.89 2.64
C ILE A 415 4.67 1.78 1.67
N LEU A 416 5.49 0.84 2.13
CA LEU A 416 5.90 -0.33 1.37
C LEU A 416 4.94 -1.47 1.73
N ALA A 417 3.91 -1.66 0.90
CA ALA A 417 2.83 -2.59 1.17
C ALA A 417 3.05 -3.90 0.42
N LYS A 418 3.32 -4.99 1.16
CA LYS A 418 3.32 -6.34 0.61
C LYS A 418 1.88 -6.72 0.26
N THR A 419 1.66 -7.11 -0.99
CA THR A 419 0.34 -7.52 -1.49
C THR A 419 0.48 -8.80 -2.31
N LEU A 420 -0.66 -9.30 -2.79
CA LEU A 420 -0.69 -10.39 -3.76
C LEU A 420 -1.29 -9.91 -5.06
N LYS A 421 -0.56 -10.17 -6.13
CA LYS A 421 -1.02 -9.92 -7.48
C LYS A 421 -2.26 -10.74 -7.77
N GLY A 422 -3.35 -10.10 -8.23
CA GLY A 422 -4.61 -10.82 -8.49
C GLY A 422 -5.28 -11.34 -7.23
N PHE A 423 -5.15 -10.64 -6.10
CA PHE A 423 -5.78 -11.00 -4.84
C PHE A 423 -7.28 -11.34 -4.99
N SER A 424 -7.73 -12.35 -4.26
CA SER A 424 -9.05 -12.99 -4.32
C SER A 424 -9.35 -13.77 -5.61
N MET A 425 -8.48 -13.75 -6.64
CA MET A 425 -8.66 -14.58 -7.84
C MET A 425 -8.06 -15.97 -7.60
N ALA A 426 -8.78 -16.84 -6.88
CA ALA A 426 -8.27 -18.12 -6.35
C ALA A 426 -7.38 -18.93 -7.32
N THR A 427 -7.75 -19.04 -8.60
CA THR A 427 -7.00 -19.84 -9.59
C THR A 427 -5.68 -19.22 -10.04
N PHE A 428 -5.48 -17.91 -9.85
CA PHE A 428 -4.34 -17.18 -10.40
C PHE A 428 -3.60 -16.27 -9.42
N GLN A 429 -4.13 -16.01 -8.23
CA GLN A 429 -3.50 -15.13 -7.25
C GLN A 429 -2.04 -15.54 -7.02
N GLY A 430 -1.12 -14.57 -7.07
CA GLY A 430 0.31 -14.80 -6.94
C GLY A 430 1.00 -15.36 -8.19
N ARG A 431 0.30 -15.61 -9.31
CA ARG A 431 0.91 -16.10 -10.56
C ARG A 431 1.24 -14.95 -11.52
N ASN A 432 2.39 -15.04 -12.19
CA ASN A 432 2.83 -14.05 -13.17
C ASN A 432 1.82 -13.88 -14.35
N THR A 433 1.16 -14.97 -14.77
CA THR A 433 0.19 -14.97 -15.87
C THR A 433 -0.98 -14.00 -15.66
N VAL A 434 -1.27 -13.61 -14.42
CA VAL A 434 -2.29 -12.60 -14.09
C VAL A 434 -2.05 -11.27 -14.80
N HIS A 435 -0.79 -10.90 -15.10
CA HIS A 435 -0.49 -9.66 -15.84
C HIS A 435 -1.17 -9.60 -17.21
N GLN A 436 -1.22 -10.74 -17.92
CA GLN A 436 -1.71 -10.82 -19.29
C GLN A 436 -3.15 -11.30 -19.36
N GLN A 437 -3.76 -11.65 -18.22
CA GLN A 437 -5.13 -12.14 -18.15
C GLN A 437 -6.12 -10.99 -18.42
N LYS A 438 -6.69 -11.00 -19.63
CA LYS A 438 -7.66 -10.01 -20.13
C LYS A 438 -9.11 -10.54 -20.14
N SER A 439 -9.28 -11.82 -19.78
CA SER A 439 -10.57 -12.49 -19.69
C SER A 439 -10.53 -13.57 -18.62
N MET A 440 -11.68 -13.89 -18.05
CA MET A 440 -11.87 -15.02 -17.13
C MET A 440 -12.75 -16.06 -17.81
N LYS A 441 -12.39 -17.33 -17.71
CA LYS A 441 -13.26 -18.44 -18.11
C LYS A 441 -14.44 -18.55 -17.15
N VAL A 442 -15.52 -19.20 -17.58
CA VAL A 442 -16.72 -19.38 -16.76
C VAL A 442 -16.41 -20.00 -15.40
N ASP A 443 -15.64 -21.11 -15.35
CA ASP A 443 -15.30 -21.79 -14.09
C ASP A 443 -14.47 -20.89 -13.15
N GLU A 444 -13.60 -20.05 -13.73
CA GLU A 444 -12.81 -19.07 -12.97
C GLU A 444 -13.73 -17.98 -12.40
N MET A 445 -14.73 -17.53 -13.17
CA MET A 445 -15.73 -16.56 -12.70
C MET A 445 -16.64 -17.14 -11.62
N LEU A 446 -17.04 -18.41 -11.72
CA LEU A 446 -17.83 -19.09 -10.70
C LEU A 446 -17.05 -19.15 -9.38
N THR A 447 -15.79 -19.61 -9.44
CA THR A 447 -14.90 -19.67 -8.27
C THR A 447 -14.68 -18.29 -7.66
N PHE A 448 -14.43 -17.28 -8.49
CA PHE A 448 -14.21 -15.92 -8.03
C PHE A 448 -15.45 -15.33 -7.34
N ARG A 449 -16.64 -15.58 -7.89
CA ARG A 449 -17.91 -15.19 -7.28
C ARG A 449 -18.12 -15.84 -5.92
N ASP A 450 -17.78 -17.11 -5.77
CA ASP A 450 -17.94 -17.84 -4.51
C ASP A 450 -16.96 -17.33 -3.44
N VAL A 451 -15.69 -17.06 -3.82
CA VAL A 451 -14.68 -16.46 -2.93
C VAL A 451 -15.08 -15.08 -2.43
N LEU A 452 -15.76 -14.30 -3.27
CA LEU A 452 -16.23 -12.96 -2.94
C LEU A 452 -17.60 -12.93 -2.25
N ASP A 453 -18.25 -14.09 -2.07
CA ASP A 453 -19.59 -14.25 -1.49
C ASP A 453 -20.66 -13.35 -2.17
N LEU A 454 -20.75 -13.40 -3.50
CA LEU A 454 -21.67 -12.53 -4.24
C LEU A 454 -23.01 -13.21 -4.58
N PRO A 455 -24.13 -12.47 -4.52
CA PRO A 455 -25.46 -12.98 -4.87
C PRO A 455 -25.64 -13.02 -6.40
N LEU A 456 -24.99 -14.00 -7.03
CA LEU A 456 -24.97 -14.25 -8.47
C LEU A 456 -25.33 -15.70 -8.71
N THR A 457 -26.28 -15.96 -9.59
CA THR A 457 -26.60 -17.34 -9.97
C THR A 457 -25.60 -17.86 -11.00
N ASP A 458 -25.41 -19.18 -11.05
CA ASP A 458 -24.65 -19.84 -12.10
C ASP A 458 -25.11 -19.46 -13.51
N GLU A 459 -26.43 -19.32 -13.70
CA GLU A 459 -27.04 -18.98 -14.99
C GLU A 459 -26.63 -17.57 -15.44
N GLN A 460 -26.62 -16.61 -14.52
CA GLN A 460 -26.17 -15.24 -14.79
C GLN A 460 -24.69 -15.17 -15.18
N ILE A 461 -23.88 -16.15 -14.75
CA ILE A 461 -22.46 -16.24 -15.11
C ILE A 461 -22.26 -16.97 -16.44
N LYS A 462 -22.98 -18.08 -16.65
CA LYS A 462 -22.87 -18.94 -17.84
C LYS A 462 -23.47 -18.28 -19.08
N ASN A 463 -24.61 -17.61 -18.94
CA ASN A 463 -25.40 -17.04 -20.03
C ASN A 463 -25.81 -15.58 -19.73
N PRO A 464 -24.84 -14.65 -19.57
CA PRO A 464 -25.12 -13.27 -19.19
C PRO A 464 -25.94 -12.54 -20.27
N LYS A 465 -27.04 -11.88 -19.89
CA LYS A 465 -27.78 -10.97 -20.78
C LYS A 465 -27.41 -9.52 -20.47
N GLY A 466 -26.96 -8.78 -21.48
CA GLY A 466 -26.57 -7.39 -21.32
C GLY A 466 -25.50 -7.21 -20.23
N GLY A 467 -25.81 -6.40 -19.21
CA GLY A 467 -24.93 -6.11 -18.08
C GLY A 467 -25.13 -6.99 -16.83
N GLU A 468 -25.76 -8.16 -16.95
CA GLU A 468 -26.08 -9.05 -15.81
C GLU A 468 -24.87 -9.50 -14.97
N PHE A 469 -23.65 -9.39 -15.47
CA PHE A 469 -22.45 -9.58 -14.65
C PHE A 469 -22.28 -8.49 -13.59
N PHE A 470 -22.61 -7.24 -13.89
CA PHE A 470 -22.33 -6.12 -13.00
C PHE A 470 -23.26 -6.14 -11.78
N ARG A 471 -22.71 -5.84 -10.61
CA ARG A 471 -23.46 -5.78 -9.37
C ARG A 471 -23.50 -4.35 -8.87
N LYS A 472 -24.71 -3.83 -8.70
CA LYS A 472 -24.96 -2.57 -8.01
C LYS A 472 -26.12 -2.83 -7.04
N PRO A 473 -25.87 -2.76 -5.72
CA PRO A 473 -26.95 -2.83 -4.74
C PRO A 473 -27.98 -1.73 -4.96
N ALA A 474 -29.16 -1.87 -4.36
CA ALA A 474 -30.16 -0.81 -4.34
C ALA A 474 -29.60 0.47 -3.68
N GLU A 475 -30.10 1.64 -4.08
CA GLU A 475 -29.57 2.91 -3.59
C GLU A 475 -29.69 3.08 -2.07
N ASP A 476 -30.69 2.43 -1.45
CA ASP A 476 -30.95 2.40 -0.01
C ASP A 476 -30.22 1.27 0.73
N SER A 477 -29.38 0.48 0.05
CA SER A 477 -28.64 -0.61 0.70
C SER A 477 -27.63 -0.07 1.74
N PRO A 478 -27.34 -0.83 2.80
CA PRO A 478 -26.34 -0.44 3.80
C PRO A 478 -24.97 -0.10 3.19
N GLU A 479 -24.55 -0.86 2.18
CA GLU A 479 -23.27 -0.68 1.48
C GLU A 479 -23.22 0.67 0.74
N VAL A 480 -24.26 1.00 -0.03
CA VAL A 480 -24.32 2.26 -0.79
C VAL A 480 -24.43 3.45 0.16
N GLN A 481 -25.29 3.37 1.17
CA GLN A 481 -25.45 4.43 2.17
C GLN A 481 -24.15 4.67 2.96
N TYR A 482 -23.43 3.59 3.32
CA TYR A 482 -22.15 3.70 3.99
C TYR A 482 -21.11 4.42 3.13
N MET A 483 -20.92 4.01 1.87
CA MET A 483 -19.97 4.68 0.96
C MET A 483 -20.28 6.17 0.80
N LEU A 484 -21.54 6.52 0.57
CA LEU A 484 -21.98 7.91 0.38
C LEU A 484 -21.80 8.74 1.65
N ALA A 485 -22.10 8.17 2.83
CA ALA A 485 -21.88 8.82 4.12
C ALA A 485 -20.40 9.12 4.35
N ARG A 486 -19.51 8.13 4.15
CA ARG A 486 -18.06 8.31 4.28
C ARG A 486 -17.51 9.36 3.30
N ARG A 487 -17.95 9.33 2.03
CA ARG A 487 -17.55 10.37 1.06
C ARG A 487 -18.05 11.75 1.46
N LYS A 488 -19.27 11.87 1.99
CA LYS A 488 -19.81 13.15 2.48
C LYS A 488 -18.99 13.71 3.64
N GLU A 489 -18.64 12.88 4.62
CA GLU A 489 -17.78 13.25 5.75
C GLU A 489 -16.39 13.71 5.28
N LEU A 490 -15.85 13.07 4.24
CA LEU A 490 -14.57 13.43 3.62
C LEU A 490 -14.69 14.54 2.57
N GLY A 491 -15.77 15.33 2.54
CA GLY A 491 -15.87 16.51 1.68
C GLY A 491 -16.24 16.23 0.22
N GLY A 492 -16.93 15.12 -0.04
CA GLY A 492 -17.44 14.72 -1.34
C GLY A 492 -16.52 13.76 -2.09
N PHE A 493 -16.82 13.50 -3.36
CA PHE A 493 -16.01 12.61 -4.21
C PHE A 493 -14.67 13.24 -4.61
N LEU A 494 -13.69 12.39 -4.93
CA LEU A 494 -12.45 12.79 -5.58
C LEU A 494 -12.74 12.99 -7.08
N SER A 495 -13.16 14.19 -7.47
CA SER A 495 -13.42 14.50 -8.87
C SER A 495 -12.83 15.84 -9.27
N ARG A 496 -12.47 15.91 -10.56
CA ARG A 496 -12.09 17.16 -11.20
C ARG A 496 -13.33 18.01 -11.40
N LYS A 497 -13.27 19.27 -10.97
CA LYS A 497 -14.09 20.33 -11.58
C LYS A 497 -13.21 21.06 -12.60
N PRO A 498 -13.50 20.98 -13.91
CA PRO A 498 -12.77 21.77 -14.90
C PRO A 498 -12.79 23.24 -14.49
N ALA A 499 -11.66 23.94 -14.64
CA ALA A 499 -11.68 25.38 -14.55
C ALA A 499 -12.64 25.90 -15.62
N GLN A 500 -13.61 26.74 -15.24
CA GLN A 500 -14.40 27.47 -16.22
C GLN A 500 -13.42 28.40 -16.94
N THR A 501 -12.99 28.03 -18.14
CA THR A 501 -12.28 28.94 -19.02
C THR A 501 -13.30 29.95 -19.51
N SER A 502 -13.19 31.18 -19.00
CA SER A 502 -13.98 32.35 -19.43
C SER A 502 -13.77 32.65 -20.90
#